data_AF-A0AAE2VVM9-F1
#
_entry.id   AF-A0AAE2VVM9-F1
#
_cell.length_a   1.000
_cell.length_b   1.000
_cell.length_c   1.000
_cell.angle_alpha   90.00
_cell.angle_beta   90.00
_cell.angle_gamma   90.00
#
_symmetry.space_group_name_H-M   'P 1'
#
loop_
_entity.id
_entity.type
_entity.pdbx_description
1 polymer ?
#
loop_
_entity_poly.entity_id
_entity_poly.type
_entity_poly.pdbx_seq_one_letter_code
_entity_poly.pdbx_strand_id
1 'polypeptide(L)'
;MSKFFTALPLCAALALMAPLPVLAQTATATEEAQPQTDEAPKVEEQLSLGEDADKDPELGKPYTQEVIGAWEMRCIKTEAETDPCQMYQLLDDGQGAPVAEISLFRLPNGGKAEAGATIVVPLETSLPQQLTIAVDGGKARRYPYAFCNPVGCYARLGLTAADISAFKRGNAAEITIIPALAPDQKVKLALSLKGFTASYDKVSVIDQ
;
A
#
# COMPACT_ATOMS: atom_id res chain seq x y z
N MET A 1 40.69 35.79 9.55
CA MET A 1 41.38 36.35 10.73
C MET A 1 40.48 36.09 11.93
N SER A 2 40.57 34.93 12.59
CA SER A 2 41.41 34.59 13.74
C SER A 2 41.12 35.40 15.03
N LYS A 3 40.72 34.66 16.08
CA LYS A 3 40.84 34.88 17.54
C LYS A 3 39.76 35.75 18.20
N PHE A 4 38.92 35.17 19.07
CA PHE A 4 39.13 34.88 20.52
C PHE A 4 39.51 36.12 21.34
N PHE A 5 38.66 36.53 22.31
CA PHE A 5 38.99 36.77 23.73
C PHE A 5 37.84 37.45 24.53
N THR A 6 37.64 36.99 25.78
CA THR A 6 37.17 37.69 27.03
C THR A 6 35.77 38.34 27.10
N ALA A 7 35.02 38.47 28.23
CA ALA A 7 34.89 37.86 29.57
C ALA A 7 33.77 38.64 30.35
N LEU A 8 32.78 37.93 30.95
CA LEU A 8 31.92 38.19 32.17
C LEU A 8 31.25 39.60 32.45
N PRO A 9 30.24 39.79 33.37
CA PRO A 9 29.81 38.94 34.51
C PRO A 9 28.28 38.87 34.88
N LEU A 10 28.00 38.06 35.91
CA LEU A 10 27.06 38.27 37.04
C LEU A 10 25.54 38.00 36.86
N CYS A 11 25.08 36.88 37.43
CA CYS A 11 23.84 36.84 38.24
C CYS A 11 23.92 35.65 39.19
N ALA A 12 24.06 35.96 40.48
CA ALA A 12 24.03 35.03 41.58
C ALA A 12 22.56 34.76 41.98
N ALA A 13 22.18 33.50 42.20
CA ALA A 13 21.04 33.17 43.06
C ALA A 13 21.24 31.80 43.72
N LEU A 14 21.00 31.81 45.02
CA LEU A 14 21.33 30.86 46.07
C LEU A 14 20.88 29.40 45.86
N ALA A 15 21.72 28.51 46.36
CA ALA A 15 21.43 27.12 46.69
C ALA A 15 20.69 26.98 48.04
N LEU A 16 19.90 25.91 48.17
CA LEU A 16 19.71 25.21 49.44
C LEU A 16 19.60 23.70 49.18
N MET A 17 20.63 23.00 49.62
CA MET A 17 20.69 21.55 49.81
C MET A 17 20.15 21.20 51.22
N ALA A 18 19.46 20.07 51.37
CA ALA A 18 19.90 18.98 52.26
C ALA A 18 18.97 17.74 52.14
N PRO A 19 19.53 16.52 52.21
CA PRO A 19 18.83 15.23 52.27
C PRO A 19 18.65 14.73 53.71
N LEU A 20 17.99 13.56 53.89
CA LEU A 20 18.11 12.51 54.95
C LEU A 20 16.71 11.93 55.31
N PRO A 21 16.58 10.73 55.92
CA PRO A 21 17.29 9.47 55.70
C PRO A 21 16.30 8.28 55.48
N VAL A 22 16.87 7.17 55.01
CA VAL A 22 16.25 5.84 55.02
C VAL A 22 15.98 5.37 56.45
N LEU A 23 14.77 4.87 56.73
CA LEU A 23 14.45 4.02 57.87
C LEU A 23 13.79 2.75 57.36
N ALA A 24 14.47 1.63 57.63
CA ALA A 24 13.99 0.29 57.41
C ALA A 24 12.75 0.01 58.27
N GLN A 25 11.69 -0.48 57.67
CA GLN A 25 10.63 -1.21 58.36
C GLN A 25 10.55 -2.62 57.78
N THR A 26 10.89 -3.57 58.63
CA THR A 26 10.63 -5.00 58.48
C THR A 26 9.11 -5.20 58.49
N ALA A 27 8.51 -5.24 57.30
CA ALA A 27 7.18 -5.80 57.12
C ALA A 27 7.36 -7.18 56.51
N THR A 28 7.18 -8.20 57.34
CA THR A 28 6.95 -9.57 56.91
C THR A 28 5.65 -9.57 56.09
N ALA A 29 5.77 -9.33 54.79
CA ALA A 29 4.70 -9.61 53.85
C ALA A 29 4.76 -11.12 53.58
N THR A 30 3.87 -11.83 54.25
CA THR A 30 3.50 -13.21 53.93
C THR A 30 3.32 -13.33 52.43
N GLU A 31 4.15 -14.16 51.79
CA GLU A 31 3.92 -14.65 50.45
C GLU A 31 2.70 -15.56 50.51
N GLU A 32 1.50 -14.97 50.38
CA GLU A 32 0.31 -15.71 50.00
C GLU A 32 0.51 -16.11 48.53
N ALA A 33 0.91 -17.36 48.34
CA ALA A 33 0.76 -18.06 47.07
C ALA A 33 -0.72 -18.05 46.69
N GLN A 34 -1.13 -17.03 45.93
CA GLN A 34 -2.39 -17.07 45.20
C GLN A 34 -2.27 -18.17 44.14
N PRO A 35 -3.27 -19.04 43.99
CA PRO A 35 -3.28 -19.98 42.88
C PRO A 35 -3.23 -19.16 41.59
N GLN A 36 -2.23 -19.41 40.74
CA GLN A 36 -2.23 -18.97 39.35
C GLN A 36 -3.46 -19.60 38.68
N THR A 37 -4.58 -18.90 38.71
CA THR A 37 -5.77 -19.21 37.93
C THR A 37 -5.47 -18.86 36.47
N ASP A 38 -5.18 -19.88 35.68
CA ASP A 38 -5.50 -20.00 34.26
C ASP A 38 -5.38 -18.71 33.41
N GLU A 39 -4.16 -18.27 33.13
CA GLU A 39 -3.86 -17.28 32.06
C GLU A 39 -3.68 -17.94 30.67
N ALA A 40 -4.01 -19.22 30.52
CA ALA A 40 -4.02 -19.91 29.22
C ALA A 40 -4.96 -19.28 28.15
N PRO A 41 -6.18 -18.77 28.46
CA PRO A 41 -7.14 -18.40 27.41
C PRO A 41 -6.72 -17.18 26.58
N LYS A 42 -5.94 -16.26 27.17
CA LYS A 42 -5.60 -14.99 26.49
C LYS A 42 -4.54 -15.13 25.41
N VAL A 43 -3.64 -16.11 25.53
CA VAL A 43 -2.59 -16.33 24.54
C VAL A 43 -3.15 -17.10 23.34
N GLU A 44 -4.07 -18.02 23.57
CA GLU A 44 -4.77 -18.80 22.53
C GLU A 44 -5.68 -17.92 21.66
N GLU A 45 -6.31 -16.88 22.23
CA GLU A 45 -7.11 -15.90 21.48
C GLU A 45 -6.27 -14.95 20.62
N GLN A 46 -4.99 -14.76 20.94
CA GLN A 46 -4.08 -13.88 20.19
C GLN A 46 -3.28 -14.60 19.09
N LEU A 47 -3.31 -15.93 19.09
CA LEU A 47 -2.58 -16.76 18.14
C LEU A 47 -3.58 -17.51 17.24
N SER A 48 -3.53 -17.25 15.93
CA SER A 48 -4.33 -18.03 14.98
C SER A 48 -3.89 -19.49 15.02
N LEU A 49 -4.85 -20.41 15.15
CA LEU A 49 -4.63 -21.86 15.18
C LEU A 49 -4.39 -22.45 13.78
N GLY A 50 -4.30 -21.60 12.76
CA GLY A 50 -4.32 -22.03 11.37
C GLY A 50 -5.73 -22.41 10.93
N GLU A 51 -6.00 -22.20 9.65
CA GLU A 51 -7.22 -22.63 9.00
C GLU A 51 -6.84 -23.50 7.80
N ASP A 52 -7.75 -24.36 7.36
CA ASP A 52 -7.52 -25.21 6.19
C ASP A 52 -7.25 -24.35 4.96
N ALA A 53 -6.07 -24.52 4.36
CA ALA A 53 -5.65 -23.76 3.17
C ALA A 53 -6.52 -24.04 1.93
N ASP A 54 -7.27 -25.15 1.95
CA ASP A 54 -8.14 -25.60 0.86
C ASP A 54 -9.62 -25.24 1.08
N LYS A 55 -9.94 -24.41 2.09
CA LYS A 55 -11.31 -23.96 2.34
C LYS A 55 -11.82 -23.10 1.18
N ASP A 56 -13.06 -23.34 0.76
CA ASP A 56 -13.72 -22.51 -0.25
C ASP A 56 -13.71 -21.02 0.16
N PRO A 57 -13.57 -20.08 -0.80
CA PRO A 57 -13.63 -18.66 -0.51
C PRO A 57 -14.91 -18.28 0.25
N GLU A 58 -14.77 -17.44 1.28
CA GLU A 58 -15.90 -16.97 2.07
C GLU A 58 -16.66 -15.87 1.35
N LEU A 59 -18.00 -15.87 1.46
CA LEU A 59 -18.87 -14.84 0.87
C LEU A 59 -18.40 -13.42 1.27
N GLY A 60 -18.28 -12.55 0.27
CA GLY A 60 -17.84 -11.16 0.41
C GLY A 60 -16.32 -10.98 0.58
N LYS A 61 -15.53 -12.05 0.61
CA LYS A 61 -14.07 -11.95 0.73
C LYS A 61 -13.39 -11.98 -0.65
N PRO A 62 -12.28 -11.24 -0.82
CA PRO A 62 -11.47 -11.35 -2.03
C PRO A 62 -10.66 -12.65 -2.02
N TYR A 63 -10.45 -13.22 -3.20
CA TYR A 63 -9.54 -14.35 -3.42
C TYR A 63 -8.85 -14.21 -4.78
N THR A 64 -7.69 -14.84 -4.94
CA THR A 64 -7.00 -14.93 -6.24
C THR A 64 -7.49 -16.20 -6.95
N GLN A 65 -8.23 -16.05 -8.04
CA GLN A 65 -8.75 -17.16 -8.82
C GLN A 65 -7.64 -17.86 -9.63
N GLU A 66 -6.77 -17.09 -10.27
CA GLU A 66 -5.63 -17.61 -11.05
C GLU A 66 -4.57 -16.53 -11.27
N VAL A 67 -3.36 -16.94 -11.69
CA VAL A 67 -2.27 -16.04 -12.08
C VAL A 67 -1.93 -16.28 -13.54
N ILE A 68 -1.94 -15.22 -14.34
CA ILE A 68 -1.70 -15.26 -15.78
C ILE A 68 -0.53 -14.34 -16.11
N GLY A 69 0.64 -14.93 -16.35
CA GLY A 69 1.85 -14.17 -16.57
C GLY A 69 2.23 -13.38 -15.29
N ALA A 70 2.16 -12.06 -15.37
CA ALA A 70 2.44 -11.16 -14.23
C ALA A 70 1.17 -10.62 -13.56
N TRP A 71 -0.01 -11.10 -13.94
CA TRP A 71 -1.29 -10.58 -13.47
C TRP A 71 -2.03 -11.60 -12.63
N GLU A 72 -2.46 -11.17 -11.45
CA GLU A 72 -3.37 -11.93 -10.58
C GLU A 72 -4.82 -11.60 -10.95
N MET A 73 -5.65 -12.63 -11.14
CA MET A 73 -7.09 -12.47 -11.26
C MET A 73 -7.69 -12.47 -9.85
N ARG A 74 -7.96 -11.29 -9.31
CA ARG A 74 -8.55 -11.12 -7.97
C ARG A 74 -10.05 -10.95 -8.07
N CYS A 75 -10.79 -11.85 -7.45
CA CYS A 75 -12.24 -11.91 -7.48
C CYS A 75 -12.80 -11.71 -6.07
N ILE A 76 -14.08 -11.32 -5.98
CA ILE A 76 -14.80 -11.27 -4.70
C ILE A 76 -15.83 -12.39 -4.74
N LYS A 77 -15.83 -13.26 -3.73
CA LYS A 77 -16.82 -14.33 -3.65
C LYS A 77 -18.21 -13.76 -3.41
N THR A 78 -19.17 -14.17 -4.23
CA THR A 78 -20.57 -13.73 -4.17
C THR A 78 -21.52 -14.94 -4.17
N GLU A 79 -22.81 -14.67 -4.02
CA GLU A 79 -23.87 -15.66 -4.22
C GLU A 79 -24.17 -15.91 -5.71
N ALA A 80 -23.57 -15.13 -6.63
CA ALA A 80 -23.76 -15.30 -8.06
C ALA A 80 -22.99 -16.53 -8.59
N GLU A 81 -23.42 -17.04 -9.74
CA GLU A 81 -22.73 -18.15 -10.42
C GLU A 81 -21.31 -17.77 -10.88
N THR A 82 -21.11 -16.50 -11.23
CA THR A 82 -19.80 -15.96 -11.64
C THR A 82 -19.45 -14.76 -10.77
N ASP A 83 -18.32 -14.88 -10.07
CA ASP A 83 -17.80 -13.82 -9.22
C ASP A 83 -17.21 -12.66 -10.05
N PRO A 84 -17.36 -11.40 -9.61
CA PRO A 84 -16.72 -10.26 -10.24
C PRO A 84 -15.21 -10.29 -9.97
N CYS A 85 -14.43 -10.22 -11.05
CA CYS A 85 -12.97 -10.28 -11.05
C CYS A 85 -12.34 -9.05 -11.70
N GLN A 86 -11.22 -8.61 -11.12
CA GLN A 86 -10.32 -7.62 -11.68
C GLN A 86 -8.93 -8.22 -11.83
N MET A 87 -8.16 -7.72 -12.80
CA MET A 87 -6.75 -8.09 -12.90
C MET A 87 -5.90 -7.13 -12.07
N TYR A 88 -4.91 -7.68 -11.38
CA TYR A 88 -4.10 -6.97 -10.40
C TYR A 88 -2.60 -7.22 -10.64
N GLN A 89 -1.78 -6.21 -10.37
CA GLN A 89 -0.33 -6.35 -10.26
C GLN A 89 0.21 -5.43 -9.15
N LEU A 90 1.04 -5.99 -8.27
CA LEU A 90 1.85 -5.24 -7.31
C LEU A 90 3.17 -4.85 -7.99
N LEU A 91 3.58 -3.60 -7.81
CA LEU A 91 4.76 -3.00 -8.43
C LEU A 91 5.79 -2.73 -7.35
N ASP A 92 7.03 -3.12 -7.61
CA ASP A 92 8.16 -2.92 -6.72
C ASP A 92 9.19 -1.92 -7.28
N ASP A 93 10.16 -1.57 -6.44
CA ASP A 93 11.27 -0.68 -6.75
C ASP A 93 12.40 -1.32 -7.59
N GLY A 94 12.20 -2.54 -8.08
CA GLY A 94 13.21 -3.38 -8.74
C GLY A 94 14.05 -4.21 -7.78
N GLN A 95 13.97 -3.95 -6.48
CA GLN A 95 14.67 -4.67 -5.41
C GLN A 95 13.69 -5.55 -4.59
N GLY A 96 12.43 -5.62 -5.02
CA GLY A 96 11.37 -6.42 -4.41
C GLY A 96 10.61 -5.71 -3.29
N ALA A 97 10.89 -4.43 -3.01
CA ALA A 97 10.09 -3.68 -2.05
C ALA A 97 8.82 -3.13 -2.74
N PRO A 98 7.61 -3.44 -2.24
CA PRO A 98 6.37 -2.98 -2.87
C PRO A 98 6.22 -1.46 -2.76
N VAL A 99 5.84 -0.82 -3.86
CA VAL A 99 5.70 0.64 -3.95
C VAL A 99 4.30 1.06 -4.38
N ALA A 100 3.73 0.42 -5.40
CA ALA A 100 2.43 0.80 -5.94
C ALA A 100 1.68 -0.44 -6.41
N GLU A 101 0.39 -0.30 -6.65
CA GLU A 101 -0.42 -1.38 -7.21
C GLU A 101 -1.36 -0.86 -8.27
N ILE A 102 -1.70 -1.73 -9.22
CA ILE A 102 -2.70 -1.46 -10.24
C ILE A 102 -3.76 -2.55 -10.23
N SER A 103 -5.01 -2.13 -10.36
CA SER A 103 -6.15 -2.99 -10.63
C SER A 103 -6.91 -2.49 -11.85
N LEU A 104 -7.47 -3.40 -12.65
CA LEU A 104 -8.19 -3.06 -13.88
C LEU A 104 -9.45 -3.91 -14.03
N PHE A 105 -10.54 -3.25 -14.43
CA PHE A 105 -11.84 -3.82 -14.75
C PHE A 105 -12.34 -3.34 -16.12
N ARG A 106 -13.22 -4.10 -16.78
CA ARG A 106 -13.83 -3.66 -18.04
C ARG A 106 -15.07 -2.81 -17.78
N LEU A 107 -15.30 -1.83 -18.63
CA LEU A 107 -16.50 -0.99 -18.60
C LEU A 107 -17.52 -1.49 -19.62
N PRO A 108 -18.82 -1.23 -19.40
CA PRO A 108 -19.85 -1.47 -20.40
C PRO A 108 -19.59 -0.67 -21.68
N ASN A 109 -20.07 -1.20 -22.81
CA ASN A 109 -19.97 -0.51 -24.09
C ASN A 109 -20.76 0.80 -24.09
N GLY A 110 -20.32 1.79 -24.88
CA GLY A 110 -21.01 3.07 -25.08
C GLY A 110 -20.26 4.29 -24.54
N GLY A 111 -19.20 4.08 -23.75
CA GLY A 111 -18.28 5.12 -23.30
C GLY A 111 -17.08 5.33 -24.24
N LYS A 112 -16.30 6.38 -23.98
CA LYS A 112 -14.98 6.58 -24.63
C LYS A 112 -13.90 5.64 -24.08
N ALA A 113 -14.09 5.14 -22.86
CA ALA A 113 -13.20 4.19 -22.20
C ALA A 113 -13.81 2.78 -22.29
N GLU A 114 -12.98 1.80 -22.63
CA GLU A 114 -13.35 0.38 -22.64
C GLU A 114 -13.05 -0.29 -21.30
N ALA A 115 -12.17 0.31 -20.50
CA ALA A 115 -11.80 -0.19 -19.19
C ALA A 115 -11.49 0.93 -18.20
N GLY A 116 -11.72 0.63 -16.93
CA GLY A 116 -11.29 1.43 -15.80
C GLY A 116 -10.07 0.78 -15.15
N ALA A 117 -9.11 1.59 -14.70
CA ALA A 117 -8.04 1.12 -13.84
C ALA A 117 -7.85 2.03 -12.63
N THR A 118 -7.48 1.45 -11.51
CA THR A 118 -7.10 2.18 -10.30
C THR A 118 -5.64 1.89 -10.01
N ILE A 119 -4.85 2.96 -9.87
CA ILE A 119 -3.46 2.86 -9.42
C ILE A 119 -3.38 3.52 -8.05
N VAL A 120 -2.87 2.79 -7.07
CA VAL A 120 -2.61 3.30 -5.72
C VAL A 120 -1.10 3.48 -5.59
N VAL A 121 -0.68 4.70 -5.26
CA VAL A 121 0.72 5.04 -5.03
C VAL A 121 0.90 5.55 -3.60
N PRO A 122 2.15 5.62 -3.09
CA PRO A 122 2.40 6.08 -1.74
C PRO A 122 1.91 7.51 -1.49
N LEU A 123 1.77 7.83 -0.20
CA LEU A 123 1.63 9.20 0.26
C LEU A 123 2.84 10.05 -0.14
N GLU A 124 2.70 11.38 0.00
CA GLU A 124 3.73 12.34 -0.39
C GLU A 124 4.06 12.32 -1.90
N THR A 125 3.12 11.86 -2.74
CA THR A 125 3.19 12.05 -4.21
C THR A 125 2.74 13.46 -4.61
N SER A 126 3.33 14.01 -5.66
CA SER A 126 3.04 15.34 -6.18
C SER A 126 1.75 15.34 -7.02
N LEU A 127 0.67 15.87 -6.45
CA LEU A 127 -0.62 16.01 -7.15
C LEU A 127 -0.54 16.86 -8.43
N PRO A 128 0.16 18.03 -8.45
CA PRO A 128 0.25 18.86 -9.65
C PRO A 128 0.98 18.17 -10.83
N GLN A 129 1.95 17.31 -10.52
CA GLN A 129 2.75 16.61 -11.54
C GLN A 129 2.04 15.40 -12.14
N GLN A 130 1.01 14.89 -11.46
CA GLN A 130 0.16 13.78 -11.89
C GLN A 130 0.94 12.45 -12.03
N LEU A 131 0.20 11.34 -12.15
CA LEU A 131 0.78 10.06 -12.49
C LEU A 131 1.08 10.01 -14.00
N THR A 132 2.25 9.53 -14.41
CA THR A 132 2.58 9.36 -15.84
C THR A 132 2.75 7.89 -16.19
N ILE A 133 2.22 7.47 -17.35
CA ILE A 133 2.35 6.10 -17.87
C ILE A 133 2.83 6.13 -19.32
N ALA A 134 3.82 5.30 -19.66
CA ALA A 134 4.28 5.10 -21.03
C ALA A 134 4.51 3.61 -21.32
N VAL A 135 3.98 3.10 -22.44
CA VAL A 135 4.16 1.70 -22.87
C VAL A 135 5.36 1.61 -23.80
N ASP A 136 6.34 0.76 -23.47
CA ASP A 136 7.54 0.51 -24.27
C ASP A 136 8.25 1.81 -24.77
N GLY A 137 8.30 2.85 -23.92
CA GLY A 137 8.90 4.15 -24.28
C GLY A 137 8.11 4.98 -25.29
N GLY A 138 6.88 4.57 -25.63
CA GLY A 138 5.95 5.29 -26.49
C GLY A 138 5.39 6.58 -25.86
N LYS A 139 4.31 7.10 -26.44
CA LYS A 139 3.70 8.36 -25.99
C LYS A 139 3.23 8.25 -24.54
N ALA A 140 3.84 9.04 -23.66
CA ALA A 140 3.46 9.13 -22.26
C ALA A 140 2.08 9.82 -22.10
N ARG A 141 1.28 9.33 -21.14
CA ARG A 141 -0.01 9.90 -20.75
C ARG A 141 0.00 10.25 -19.28
N ARG A 142 -0.65 11.36 -18.92
CA ARG A 142 -0.77 11.83 -17.55
C ARG A 142 -2.19 11.63 -17.02
N TYR A 143 -2.28 11.24 -15.76
CA TYR A 143 -3.54 10.98 -15.06
C TYR A 143 -3.51 11.69 -13.71
N PRO A 144 -4.46 12.60 -13.44
CA PRO A 144 -4.53 13.24 -12.14
C PRO A 144 -4.87 12.21 -11.06
N TYR A 145 -4.34 12.43 -9.87
CA TYR A 145 -4.80 11.72 -8.68
C TYR A 145 -6.19 12.26 -8.32
N ALA A 146 -7.14 11.35 -8.12
CA ALA A 146 -8.51 11.67 -7.79
C ALA A 146 -8.67 12.08 -6.32
N PHE A 147 -7.98 11.37 -5.43
CA PHE A 147 -7.95 11.64 -3.99
C PHE A 147 -6.78 10.90 -3.33
N CYS A 148 -6.50 11.24 -2.08
CA CYS A 148 -5.61 10.47 -1.22
C CYS A 148 -6.31 10.15 0.10
N ASN A 149 -5.95 9.03 0.69
CA ASN A 149 -6.36 8.62 2.03
C ASN A 149 -5.14 8.00 2.76
N PRO A 150 -5.26 7.51 4.01
CA PRO A 150 -4.13 6.93 4.72
C PRO A 150 -3.46 5.71 4.04
N VAL A 151 -4.14 5.04 3.10
CA VAL A 151 -3.57 3.93 2.32
C VAL A 151 -2.65 4.45 1.21
N GLY A 152 -3.01 5.56 0.56
CA GLY A 152 -2.24 6.13 -0.52
C GLY A 152 -3.02 7.13 -1.37
N CYS A 153 -2.42 7.52 -2.48
CA CYS A 153 -3.03 8.39 -3.48
C CYS A 153 -3.53 7.59 -4.67
N TYR A 154 -4.78 7.82 -5.07
CA TYR A 154 -5.50 7.03 -6.05
C TYR A 154 -5.57 7.78 -7.37
N ALA A 155 -5.06 7.18 -8.45
CA ALA A 155 -5.34 7.62 -9.82
C ALA A 155 -6.43 6.70 -10.40
N ARG A 156 -7.49 7.29 -10.95
CA ARG A 156 -8.56 6.56 -11.65
C ARG A 156 -8.45 6.83 -13.14
N LEU A 157 -8.17 5.78 -13.90
CA LEU A 157 -7.88 5.86 -15.32
C LEU A 157 -9.10 5.42 -16.12
N GLY A 158 -9.43 6.18 -17.15
CA GLY A 158 -10.22 5.70 -18.29
C GLY A 158 -9.28 5.27 -19.40
N LEU A 159 -9.30 3.98 -19.76
CA LEU A 159 -8.48 3.41 -20.82
C LEU A 159 -9.32 3.28 -22.08
N THR A 160 -8.89 3.95 -23.15
CA THR A 160 -9.53 3.91 -24.46
C THR A 160 -9.11 2.65 -25.22
N ALA A 161 -9.82 2.35 -26.32
CA ALA A 161 -9.44 1.28 -27.24
C ALA A 161 -7.95 1.33 -27.65
N ALA A 162 -7.42 2.53 -27.90
CA ALA A 162 -6.02 2.72 -28.28
C ALA A 162 -5.05 2.33 -27.15
N ASP A 163 -5.44 2.57 -25.90
CA ASP A 163 -4.63 2.22 -24.73
C ASP A 163 -4.61 0.74 -24.48
N ILE A 164 -5.79 0.10 -24.51
CA ILE A 164 -5.91 -1.35 -24.39
C ILE A 164 -5.13 -2.02 -25.52
N SER A 165 -5.23 -1.51 -26.74
CA SER A 165 -4.47 -2.00 -27.88
C SER A 165 -2.96 -1.84 -27.69
N ALA A 166 -2.50 -0.73 -27.10
CA ALA A 166 -1.10 -0.54 -26.74
C ALA A 166 -0.64 -1.52 -25.65
N PHE A 167 -1.45 -1.72 -24.60
CA PHE A 167 -1.13 -2.64 -23.50
C PHE A 167 -1.10 -4.10 -23.97
N LYS A 168 -2.02 -4.51 -24.86
CA LYS A 168 -2.05 -5.85 -25.45
C LYS A 168 -0.83 -6.17 -26.33
N ARG A 169 -0.24 -5.15 -26.98
CA ARG A 169 0.95 -5.32 -27.83
C ARG A 169 2.28 -5.10 -27.10
N GLY A 170 2.24 -4.37 -25.99
CA GLY A 170 3.44 -3.93 -25.29
C GLY A 170 4.07 -5.03 -24.44
N ASN A 171 5.33 -4.84 -24.07
CA ASN A 171 6.04 -5.73 -23.16
C ASN A 171 5.99 -5.24 -21.72
N ALA A 172 6.19 -3.94 -21.53
CA ALA A 172 6.08 -3.28 -20.23
C ALA A 172 5.57 -1.84 -20.36
N ALA A 173 4.94 -1.36 -19.29
CA ALA A 173 4.67 0.05 -19.09
C ALA A 173 5.58 0.60 -17.99
N GLU A 174 6.06 1.83 -18.15
CA GLU A 174 6.72 2.59 -17.09
C GLU A 174 5.68 3.50 -16.42
N ILE A 175 5.49 3.32 -15.12
CA ILE A 175 4.73 4.23 -14.25
C ILE A 175 5.72 5.18 -13.58
N THR A 176 5.55 6.49 -13.79
CA THR A 176 6.38 7.52 -13.18
C THR A 176 5.59 8.31 -12.14
N ILE A 177 6.15 8.37 -10.93
CA ILE A 177 5.64 9.10 -9.77
C ILE A 177 6.67 10.17 -9.40
N ILE A 178 6.20 11.38 -9.13
CA ILE A 178 7.05 12.49 -8.66
C ILE A 178 6.76 12.71 -7.18
N PRO A 179 7.75 12.57 -6.28
CA PRO A 179 7.55 12.92 -4.87
C PRO A 179 7.26 14.41 -4.68
N ALA A 180 6.37 14.74 -3.74
CA ALA A 180 6.00 16.11 -3.39
C ALA A 180 7.17 16.86 -2.73
N LEU A 181 7.95 16.17 -1.92
CA LEU A 181 9.11 16.74 -1.20
C LEU A 181 10.39 16.75 -2.04
N ALA A 182 10.42 16.06 -3.18
CA ALA A 182 11.57 15.98 -4.08
C ALA A 182 11.10 16.07 -5.55
N PRO A 183 10.65 17.26 -6.01
CA PRO A 183 10.00 17.43 -7.32
C PRO A 183 10.95 17.25 -8.53
N ASP A 184 12.25 17.23 -8.28
CA ASP A 184 13.32 16.94 -9.24
C ASP A 184 13.56 15.42 -9.42
N GLN A 185 13.08 14.60 -8.49
CA GLN A 185 13.23 13.15 -8.49
C GLN A 185 12.08 12.46 -9.21
N LYS A 186 12.37 11.28 -9.79
CA LYS A 186 11.39 10.43 -10.47
C LYS A 186 11.49 9.01 -9.94
N VAL A 187 10.40 8.52 -9.35
CA VAL A 187 10.22 7.10 -9.05
C VAL A 187 9.61 6.45 -10.28
N LYS A 188 10.33 5.50 -10.86
CA LYS A 188 9.93 4.77 -12.07
C LYS A 188 9.70 3.31 -11.72
N LEU A 189 8.47 2.85 -11.92
CA LEU A 189 8.05 1.48 -11.63
C LEU A 189 7.71 0.76 -12.94
N ALA A 190 8.16 -0.48 -13.07
CA ALA A 190 7.85 -1.31 -14.24
C ALA A 190 6.54 -2.06 -14.01
N LEU A 191 5.56 -1.83 -14.89
CA LEU A 191 4.33 -2.62 -15.01
C LEU A 191 4.53 -3.65 -16.11
N SER A 192 4.60 -4.93 -15.74
CA SER A 192 4.74 -6.02 -16.70
C SER A 192 3.42 -6.24 -17.46
N LEU A 193 3.48 -6.26 -18.79
CA LEU A 193 2.33 -6.55 -19.66
C LEU A 193 2.29 -8.03 -20.06
N LYS A 194 3.19 -8.86 -19.54
CA LYS A 194 3.16 -10.32 -19.75
C LYS A 194 1.88 -10.90 -19.17
N GLY A 195 1.05 -11.49 -20.04
CA GLY A 195 -0.25 -12.04 -19.67
C GLY A 195 -1.42 -11.05 -19.76
N PHE A 196 -1.16 -9.77 -20.05
CA PHE A 196 -2.18 -8.72 -20.04
C PHE A 196 -3.39 -9.06 -20.91
N THR A 197 -3.18 -9.49 -22.15
CA THR A 197 -4.27 -9.82 -23.08
C THR A 197 -5.17 -10.92 -22.55
N ALA A 198 -4.57 -12.01 -22.07
CA ALA A 198 -5.31 -13.15 -21.54
C ALA A 198 -6.06 -12.81 -20.24
N SER A 199 -5.46 -12.01 -19.36
CA SER A 199 -6.14 -11.50 -18.16
C SER A 199 -7.29 -10.57 -18.52
N TYR A 200 -7.05 -9.57 -19.37
CA TYR A 200 -8.04 -8.57 -19.77
C TYR A 200 -9.31 -9.20 -20.36
N ASP A 201 -9.15 -10.27 -21.15
CA ASP A 201 -10.27 -10.96 -21.77
C ASP A 201 -11.13 -11.75 -20.75
N LYS A 202 -10.58 -12.05 -19.56
CA LYS A 202 -11.26 -12.72 -18.43
C LYS A 202 -11.82 -11.78 -17.36
N VAL A 203 -11.33 -10.54 -17.30
CA VAL A 203 -11.79 -9.53 -16.33
C VAL A 203 -13.29 -9.25 -16.49
N SER A 204 -14.00 -9.07 -15.39
CA SER A 204 -15.44 -8.79 -15.40
C SER A 204 -15.75 -7.39 -15.94
N VAL A 205 -16.95 -7.25 -16.49
CA VAL A 205 -17.53 -5.94 -16.82
C VAL A 205 -18.26 -5.44 -15.59
N ILE A 206 -17.93 -4.23 -15.12
CA ILE A 206 -18.56 -3.62 -13.94
C ILE A 206 -19.41 -2.43 -14.38
N ASP A 207 -20.71 -2.52 -14.12
CA ASP A 207 -21.62 -1.37 -14.24
C ASP A 207 -21.31 -0.38 -13.10
N GLN A 208 -21.07 0.89 -13.45
CA GLN A 208 -20.86 1.97 -12.47
C GLN A 208 -22.17 2.55 -11.97
#